data_AF-A0AB36KB22-F1
#
_entry.id   AF-A0AB36KB22-F1
#
_cell.length_a   1.000
_cell.length_b   1.000
_cell.length_c   1.000
_cell.angle_alpha   90.00
_cell.angle_beta   90.00
_cell.angle_gamma   90.00
#
_symmetry.space_group_name_H-M   'P 1'
#
loop_
_entity.id
_entity.type
_entity.pdbx_description
1 polymer ?
#
loop_
_entity_poly.entity_id
_entity_poly.type
_entity_poly.pdbx_seq_one_letter_code
_entity_poly.pdbx_strand_id
1 'polypeptide(L)'
;MISWKKYMRKTIYLLLTIVFSGVFAVLFQPLLTDKALDVLVNIYSILAGFLVGVVALVGDPSSLPAGSWRVAENSTKNTFRKLRSTKSLLYVYLLTLLAIFSYKLLAVPEALEVIKRLPFSDDVIPYLSGLKEFSEQVILFLSFLAFSYSFTLPNSLFKIQKQRVEKEIEKRRQDDNISS
;
A
#
# COMPACT_ATOMS: atom_id res chain seq x y z
N MET A 1 -6.45 10.39 -27.99
CA MET A 1 -6.47 11.40 -26.90
C MET A 1 -7.16 10.97 -25.59
N ILE A 2 -7.92 9.86 -25.55
CA ILE A 2 -8.67 9.42 -24.33
C ILE A 2 -7.78 8.75 -23.26
N SER A 3 -6.64 8.18 -23.65
CA SER A 3 -5.70 7.54 -22.71
C SER A 3 -5.02 8.55 -21.77
N TRP A 4 -4.73 9.78 -22.23
CA TRP A 4 -3.98 10.78 -21.47
C TRP A 4 -4.74 11.33 -20.26
N LYS A 5 -6.05 11.63 -20.38
CA LYS A 5 -6.91 12.03 -19.23
C LYS A 5 -6.95 10.97 -18.12
N LYS A 6 -6.87 9.68 -18.48
CA LYS A 6 -6.91 8.56 -17.53
C LYS A 6 -5.59 8.42 -16.75
N TYR A 7 -4.46 8.66 -17.39
CA TYR A 7 -3.16 8.74 -16.70
C TYR A 7 -3.05 10.01 -15.86
N MET A 8 -3.47 11.16 -16.39
CA MET A 8 -3.49 12.44 -15.67
C MET A 8 -4.34 12.40 -14.39
N ARG A 9 -5.54 11.78 -14.40
CA ARG A 9 -6.34 11.62 -13.18
C ARG A 9 -5.63 10.80 -12.10
N LYS A 10 -4.92 9.72 -12.48
CA LYS A 10 -4.15 8.91 -11.54
C LYS A 10 -2.96 9.69 -10.98
N THR A 11 -2.25 10.44 -11.83
CA THR A 11 -1.08 11.23 -11.42
C THR A 11 -1.48 12.44 -10.58
N ILE A 12 -2.58 13.12 -10.92
CA ILE A 12 -3.15 14.21 -10.12
C ILE A 12 -3.64 13.70 -8.76
N TYR A 13 -4.30 12.53 -8.72
CA TYR A 13 -4.72 11.95 -7.44
C TYR A 13 -3.52 11.62 -6.56
N LEU A 14 -2.45 11.05 -7.14
CA LEU A 14 -1.18 10.80 -6.44
C LEU A 14 -0.50 12.09 -5.95
N LEU A 15 -0.42 13.12 -6.80
CA LEU A 15 0.14 14.41 -6.42
C LEU A 15 -0.68 15.08 -5.31
N LEU A 16 -2.01 15.06 -5.41
CA LEU A 16 -2.90 15.55 -4.37
C LEU A 16 -2.72 14.78 -3.07
N THR A 17 -2.64 13.44 -3.11
CA THR A 17 -2.41 12.63 -1.90
C THR A 17 -1.04 12.86 -1.30
N ILE A 18 0.01 13.09 -2.09
CA ILE A 18 1.34 13.45 -1.59
C ILE A 18 1.30 14.82 -0.88
N VAL A 19 0.68 15.83 -1.49
CA VAL A 19 0.57 17.17 -0.90
C VAL A 19 -0.30 17.13 0.35
N PHE A 20 -1.45 16.46 0.31
CA PHE A 20 -2.33 16.30 1.47
C PHE A 20 -1.63 15.53 2.59
N SER A 21 -0.89 14.48 2.25
CA SER A 21 -0.13 13.69 3.22
C SER A 21 0.96 14.50 3.89
N GLY A 22 1.66 15.37 3.16
CA GLY A 22 2.68 16.27 3.74
C GLY A 22 2.06 17.28 4.69
N VAL A 23 0.95 17.91 4.31
CA VAL A 23 0.21 18.84 5.18
C VAL A 23 -0.32 18.13 6.42
N PHE A 24 -0.85 16.92 6.26
CA PHE A 24 -1.38 16.11 7.36
C PHE A 24 -0.26 15.66 8.31
N ALA A 25 0.92 15.30 7.80
CA ALA A 25 2.04 14.90 8.62
C ALA A 25 2.50 16.02 9.56
N VAL A 26 2.55 17.26 9.09
CA VAL A 26 2.96 18.42 9.92
C VAL A 26 1.87 18.80 10.94
N LEU A 27 0.60 18.76 10.54
CA LEU A 27 -0.52 19.13 11.42
C LEU A 27 -0.79 18.08 12.51
N PHE A 28 -0.65 16.80 12.20
CA PHE A 28 -0.99 15.69 13.09
C PHE A 28 0.21 15.07 13.81
N GLN A 29 1.43 15.57 13.56
CA GLN A 29 2.62 15.22 14.34
C GLN A 29 2.41 15.28 15.87
N PRO A 30 1.78 16.32 16.46
CA PRO A 30 1.61 16.36 17.92
C PRO A 30 0.60 15.32 18.45
N LEU A 31 -0.18 14.67 17.58
CA LEU A 31 -1.13 13.62 17.97
C LEU A 31 -0.51 12.21 17.97
N LEU A 32 0.75 12.07 17.55
CA LEU A 32 1.47 10.79 17.52
C LEU A 32 1.86 10.38 18.95
N THR A 33 0.96 9.66 19.61
CA THR A 33 1.23 9.02 20.91
C THR A 33 1.58 7.55 20.72
N ASP A 34 2.22 6.92 21.71
CA ASP A 34 2.58 5.49 21.65
C ASP A 34 1.36 4.59 21.39
N LYS A 35 0.21 4.95 21.97
CA LYS A 35 -1.07 4.26 21.77
C LYS A 35 -1.58 4.38 20.33
N ALA A 36 -1.41 5.55 19.71
CA ALA A 36 -1.80 5.75 18.31
C ALA A 36 -0.94 4.88 17.37
N LEU A 37 0.35 4.73 17.67
CA LEU A 37 1.23 3.84 16.92
C LEU A 37 0.84 2.37 17.05
N ASP A 38 0.42 1.91 18.24
CA ASP A 38 -0.07 0.53 18.41
C ASP A 38 -1.32 0.27 17.56
N VAL A 39 -2.28 1.20 17.57
CA VAL A 39 -3.47 1.12 16.72
C VAL A 39 -3.08 1.10 15.24
N LEU A 40 -2.10 1.92 14.85
CA LEU A 40 -1.61 1.99 13.48
C LEU A 40 -0.97 0.66 13.06
N VAL A 41 -0.08 0.08 13.87
CA VAL A 41 0.50 -1.26 13.61
C VAL A 41 -0.59 -2.31 13.45
N ASN A 42 -1.62 -2.30 14.31
CA ASN A 42 -2.73 -3.26 14.22
C ASN A 42 -3.50 -3.16 12.91
N ILE A 43 -3.89 -1.94 12.51
CA ILE A 43 -4.60 -1.70 11.24
C ILE A 43 -3.72 -2.11 10.05
N TYR A 44 -2.45 -1.72 10.08
CA TYR A 44 -1.50 -2.01 9.00
C TYR A 44 -1.20 -3.50 8.87
N SER A 45 -1.11 -4.23 9.97
CA SER A 45 -0.89 -5.69 9.98
C SER A 45 -2.08 -6.43 9.35
N ILE A 46 -3.31 -6.08 9.73
CA ILE A 46 -4.53 -6.66 9.14
C ILE A 46 -4.61 -6.36 7.63
N LEU A 47 -4.37 -5.09 7.24
CA LEU A 47 -4.40 -4.69 5.84
C LEU A 47 -3.29 -5.35 5.01
N ALA A 48 -2.08 -5.50 5.56
CA ALA A 48 -0.98 -6.20 4.91
C ALA A 48 -1.34 -7.67 4.65
N GLY A 49 -1.92 -8.36 5.64
CA GLY A 49 -2.41 -9.74 5.48
C GLY A 49 -3.47 -9.85 4.38
N PHE A 50 -4.47 -8.96 4.39
CA PHE A 50 -5.48 -8.88 3.34
C PHE A 50 -4.86 -8.67 1.95
N LEU A 51 -3.87 -7.79 1.85
CA LEU A 51 -3.21 -7.46 0.60
C LEU A 51 -2.38 -8.61 0.04
N VAL A 52 -1.69 -9.36 0.90
CA VAL A 52 -1.00 -10.60 0.50
C VAL A 52 -2.00 -11.60 -0.08
N GLY A 53 -3.17 -11.77 0.56
CA GLY A 53 -4.25 -12.62 0.04
C GLY A 53 -4.76 -12.16 -1.34
N VAL A 54 -4.93 -10.85 -1.51
CA VAL A 54 -5.30 -10.23 -2.79
C VAL A 54 -4.24 -10.49 -3.87
N VAL A 55 -2.95 -10.32 -3.55
CA VAL A 55 -1.85 -10.58 -4.50
C VAL A 55 -1.82 -12.05 -4.88
N ALA A 56 -2.01 -12.98 -3.92
CA ALA A 56 -2.07 -14.41 -4.19
C ALA A 56 -3.25 -14.77 -5.11
N LEU A 57 -4.47 -14.25 -4.84
CA LEU A 57 -5.66 -14.49 -5.65
C LEU A 57 -5.54 -13.95 -7.09
N VAL A 58 -4.89 -12.79 -7.26
CA VAL A 58 -4.67 -12.20 -8.60
C VAL A 58 -3.48 -12.85 -9.31
N GLY A 59 -2.49 -13.33 -8.56
CA GLY A 59 -1.29 -14.00 -9.07
C GLY A 59 -1.51 -15.46 -9.46
N ASP A 60 -2.61 -16.07 -9.05
CA ASP A 60 -2.96 -17.46 -9.40
C ASP A 60 -3.03 -17.62 -10.95
N PRO A 61 -2.39 -18.64 -11.55
CA PRO A 61 -2.50 -18.93 -12.98
C PRO A 61 -3.89 -19.36 -13.43
N SER A 62 -4.74 -19.90 -12.54
CA SER A 62 -6.15 -20.24 -12.81
C SER A 62 -7.00 -19.03 -13.24
N SER A 63 -6.42 -17.87 -13.05
CA SER A 63 -6.99 -16.55 -13.15
C SER A 63 -6.76 -15.91 -14.54
N LEU A 64 -5.98 -16.59 -15.39
CA LEU A 64 -5.75 -16.27 -16.80
C LEU A 64 -6.91 -16.79 -17.66
N PRO A 65 -7.30 -16.08 -18.74
CA PRO A 65 -8.38 -16.53 -19.63
C PRO A 65 -8.01 -17.86 -20.32
N ALA A 66 -8.93 -18.81 -20.35
CA ALA A 66 -8.79 -20.03 -21.15
C ALA A 66 -8.78 -19.67 -22.66
N GLY A 67 -7.81 -20.18 -23.43
CA GLY A 67 -7.64 -19.89 -24.85
C GLY A 67 -6.27 -20.33 -25.39
N SER A 68 -5.91 -19.89 -26.60
CA SER A 68 -4.58 -20.19 -27.16
C SER A 68 -3.47 -19.49 -26.37
N TRP A 69 -2.29 -20.13 -26.32
CA TRP A 69 -1.10 -19.61 -25.61
C TRP A 69 -0.77 -18.15 -25.97
N ARG A 70 -1.05 -17.75 -27.22
CA ARG A 70 -0.85 -16.40 -27.76
C ARG A 70 -1.81 -15.35 -27.19
N VAL A 71 -3.07 -15.73 -26.95
CA VAL A 71 -4.08 -14.84 -26.35
C VAL A 71 -3.84 -14.73 -24.84
N ALA A 72 -3.47 -15.83 -24.20
CA ALA A 72 -3.02 -15.84 -22.81
C ALA A 72 -1.84 -14.88 -22.64
N GLU A 73 -0.76 -15.01 -23.42
CA GLU A 73 0.44 -14.18 -23.32
C GLU A 73 0.15 -12.67 -23.48
N ASN A 74 -0.70 -12.30 -24.44
CA ASN A 74 -1.06 -10.90 -24.66
C ASN A 74 -1.91 -10.31 -23.52
N SER A 75 -2.78 -11.13 -22.90
CA SER A 75 -3.59 -10.74 -21.75
C SER A 75 -2.79 -10.68 -20.44
N THR A 76 -1.78 -11.54 -20.30
CA THR A 76 -0.83 -11.60 -19.18
C THR A 76 -0.10 -10.28 -19.01
N LYS A 77 0.36 -9.65 -20.11
CA LYS A 77 1.10 -8.38 -20.06
C LYS A 77 0.31 -7.24 -19.40
N ASN A 78 -1.02 -7.18 -19.60
CA ASN A 78 -1.85 -6.12 -19.03
C ASN A 78 -2.31 -6.41 -17.59
N THR A 79 -2.54 -7.69 -17.26
CA THR A 79 -2.88 -8.17 -15.90
C THR A 79 -1.68 -8.04 -14.96
N PHE A 80 -0.48 -8.45 -15.39
CA PHE A 80 0.75 -8.33 -14.62
C PHE A 80 1.16 -6.87 -14.38
N ARG A 81 0.85 -5.95 -15.28
CA ARG A 81 1.12 -4.51 -15.08
C ARG A 81 0.30 -3.92 -13.93
N LYS A 82 -0.95 -4.37 -13.75
CA LYS A 82 -1.76 -4.02 -12.57
C LYS A 82 -1.25 -4.71 -11.31
N LEU A 83 -0.86 -5.98 -11.42
CA LEU A 83 -0.27 -6.75 -10.31
C LEU A 83 1.03 -6.11 -9.79
N ARG A 84 1.86 -5.55 -10.66
CA ARG A 84 3.08 -4.81 -10.28
C ARG A 84 2.76 -3.58 -9.41
N SER A 85 1.67 -2.88 -9.69
CA SER A 85 1.21 -1.73 -8.88
C SER A 85 0.75 -2.17 -7.49
N THR A 86 -0.03 -3.25 -7.42
CA THR A 86 -0.47 -3.87 -6.16
C THR A 86 0.71 -4.42 -5.35
N LYS A 87 1.71 -5.01 -6.02
CA LYS A 87 2.97 -5.45 -5.40
C LYS A 87 3.77 -4.28 -4.81
N SER A 88 3.85 -3.15 -5.52
CA SER A 88 4.49 -1.93 -4.99
C SER A 88 3.80 -1.42 -3.72
N LEU A 89 2.47 -1.48 -3.68
CA LEU A 89 1.67 -1.09 -2.51
C LEU A 89 2.00 -1.97 -1.30
N LEU A 90 2.13 -3.29 -1.50
CA LEU A 90 2.52 -4.22 -0.44
C LEU A 90 3.89 -3.89 0.16
N TYR A 91 4.86 -3.53 -0.67
CA TYR A 91 6.17 -3.11 -0.15
C TYR A 91 6.12 -1.80 0.61
N VAL A 92 5.30 -0.83 0.20
CA VAL A 92 5.11 0.41 0.97
C VAL A 92 4.53 0.10 2.35
N TYR A 93 3.57 -0.82 2.46
CA TYR A 93 3.00 -1.26 3.75
C TYR A 93 4.02 -1.98 4.64
N LEU A 94 4.83 -2.87 4.07
CA LEU A 94 5.91 -3.52 4.81
C LEU A 94 6.94 -2.49 5.28
N LEU A 95 7.26 -1.51 4.45
CA LEU A 95 8.18 -0.42 4.79
C LEU A 95 7.59 0.48 5.89
N THR A 96 6.29 0.80 5.86
CA THR A 96 5.66 1.59 6.93
C THR A 96 5.68 0.84 8.25
N LEU A 97 5.34 -0.47 8.24
CA LEU A 97 5.43 -1.33 9.43
C LEU A 97 6.85 -1.39 9.96
N LEU A 98 7.84 -1.56 9.08
CA LEU A 98 9.25 -1.58 9.46
C LEU A 98 9.68 -0.24 10.05
N ALA A 99 9.25 0.89 9.48
CA ALA A 99 9.54 2.22 10.02
C ALA A 99 8.92 2.43 11.41
N ILE A 100 7.66 2.01 11.62
CA ILE A 100 7.01 2.09 12.93
C ILE A 100 7.70 1.18 13.95
N PHE A 101 8.09 -0.02 13.53
CA PHE A 101 8.84 -0.95 14.35
C PHE A 101 10.21 -0.37 14.74
N SER A 102 10.96 0.20 13.80
CA SER A 102 12.22 0.88 14.07
C SER A 102 12.04 2.08 15.00
N TYR A 103 10.97 2.87 14.82
CA TYR A 103 10.64 3.96 15.74
C TYR A 103 10.35 3.45 17.14
N LYS A 104 9.50 2.43 17.29
CA LYS A 104 9.21 1.84 18.61
C LYS A 104 10.46 1.25 19.26
N LEU A 105 11.39 0.67 18.49
CA LEU A 105 12.64 0.15 19.03
C LEU A 105 13.55 1.27 19.58
N LEU A 106 13.59 2.43 18.91
CA LEU A 106 14.52 3.53 19.21
C LEU A 106 13.94 4.60 20.14
N ALA A 107 12.63 4.83 20.12
CA ALA A 107 11.96 5.94 20.78
C ALA A 107 11.22 5.53 22.07
N VAL A 108 11.32 4.27 22.50
CA VAL A 108 10.76 3.82 23.78
C VAL A 108 11.45 4.56 24.94
N PRO A 109 10.69 5.06 25.94
CA PRO A 109 11.24 5.79 27.08
C PRO A 109 12.28 4.97 27.87
N GLU A 110 12.14 3.64 27.95
CA GLU A 110 13.14 2.75 28.57
C GLU A 110 14.47 2.75 27.81
N ALA A 111 14.46 2.83 26.48
CA ALA A 111 15.67 2.90 25.67
C ALA A 111 16.40 4.24 25.89
N LEU A 112 15.63 5.33 26.03
CA LEU A 112 16.17 6.64 26.37
C LEU A 112 16.78 6.66 27.78
N GLU A 113 16.23 5.92 28.75
CA GLU A 113 16.84 5.77 30.08
C GLU A 113 18.16 5.00 30.04
N VAL A 114 18.28 3.96 29.22
CA VAL A 114 19.54 3.23 29.01
C VAL A 114 20.59 4.14 28.36
N ILE A 115 20.21 4.93 27.36
CA ILE A 115 21.11 5.88 26.69
C ILE A 115 21.55 7.00 27.65
N LYS A 116 20.65 7.50 28.50
CA LYS A 116 20.97 8.51 29.52
C LYS A 116 21.93 8.03 30.60
N ARG A 117 22.05 6.71 30.82
CA ARG A 117 23.03 6.13 31.76
C ARG A 117 24.44 6.06 31.20
N LEU A 118 24.65 6.35 29.90
CA LEU A 118 25.98 6.37 29.30
C LEU A 118 26.67 7.72 29.53
N PRO A 119 28.00 7.72 29.77
CA PRO A 119 28.76 8.94 30.10
C PRO A 119 28.85 9.97 28.95
N PHE A 120 28.38 9.64 27.75
CA PHE A 120 28.36 10.51 26.57
C PHE A 120 26.97 11.10 26.29
N SER A 121 26.02 10.96 27.20
CA SER A 121 24.60 11.30 27.01
C SER A 121 24.35 12.75 26.56
N ASP A 122 25.11 13.72 27.10
CA ASP A 122 24.82 15.14 26.90
C ASP A 122 25.06 15.61 25.45
N ASP A 123 25.98 14.96 24.72
CA ASP A 123 26.28 15.30 23.33
C ASP A 123 25.32 14.63 22.31
N VAL A 124 24.70 13.49 22.64
CA VAL A 124 23.85 12.72 21.71
C VAL A 124 22.35 13.00 21.83
N ILE A 125 21.87 13.47 22.98
CA ILE A 125 20.45 13.82 23.20
C ILE A 125 19.90 14.81 22.13
N PRO A 126 20.58 15.91 21.77
CA PRO A 126 20.03 16.88 20.80
C PRO A 126 19.93 16.33 19.38
N TYR A 127 20.79 15.38 18.99
CA TYR A 127 20.68 14.72 17.69
C TYR A 127 19.55 13.69 17.66
N LEU A 128 19.33 12.99 18.78
CA LEU A 128 18.28 11.97 18.90
C LEU A 128 16.87 12.57 18.84
N SER A 129 16.67 13.74 19.46
CA SER A 129 15.37 14.42 19.46
C SER A 129 14.94 14.87 18.06
N GLY A 130 15.85 15.45 17.27
CA GLY A 130 15.57 15.81 15.88
C GLY A 130 15.25 14.60 14.99
N LEU A 131 15.95 13.48 15.22
CA LEU A 131 15.70 12.21 14.52
C LEU A 131 14.33 11.61 14.88
N LYS A 132 13.90 11.74 16.15
CA LYS A 132 12.58 11.33 16.62
C LYS A 132 11.48 12.08 15.88
N GLU A 133 11.51 13.42 15.89
CA GLU A 133 10.51 14.25 15.23
C GLU A 133 10.44 13.98 13.71
N PHE A 134 11.60 13.86 13.06
CA PHE A 134 11.66 13.52 11.64
C PHE A 134 11.04 12.14 11.35
N SER A 135 11.34 11.14 12.18
CA SER A 135 10.81 9.79 11.99
C SER A 135 9.28 9.72 12.19
N GLU A 136 8.72 10.47 13.14
CA GLU A 136 7.29 10.61 13.35
C GLU A 136 6.60 11.21 12.11
N GLN A 137 7.17 12.28 11.54
CA GLN A 137 6.67 12.90 10.31
C GLN A 137 6.70 11.92 9.14
N VAL A 138 7.81 11.19 8.96
CA VAL A 138 7.95 10.19 7.90
C VAL A 138 6.94 9.07 8.05
N ILE A 139 6.71 8.58 9.29
CA ILE A 139 5.72 7.54 9.57
C ILE A 139 4.31 8.03 9.25
N LEU A 140 3.93 9.23 9.68
CA LEU A 140 2.60 9.79 9.37
C LEU A 140 2.41 10.01 7.88
N PHE A 141 3.42 10.55 7.21
CA PHE A 141 3.40 10.76 5.77
C PHE A 141 3.19 9.42 5.04
N LEU A 142 4.06 8.44 5.30
CA LEU A 142 3.96 7.13 4.66
C LEU A 142 2.64 6.42 4.99
N SER A 143 2.18 6.52 6.23
CA SER A 143 0.93 5.89 6.67
C SER A 143 -0.30 6.54 6.02
N PHE A 144 -0.35 7.85 5.90
CA PHE A 144 -1.50 8.49 5.26
C PHE A 144 -1.52 8.19 3.75
N LEU A 145 -0.35 8.19 3.11
CA LEU A 145 -0.19 7.90 1.69
C LEU A 145 -0.57 6.45 1.36
N ALA A 146 -0.05 5.49 2.13
CA ALA A 146 -0.33 4.07 1.94
C ALA A 146 -1.82 3.75 2.17
N PHE A 147 -2.41 4.29 3.23
CA PHE A 147 -3.83 4.14 3.55
C PHE A 147 -4.73 4.70 2.45
N SER A 148 -4.46 5.91 1.99
CA SER A 148 -5.23 6.54 0.90
C SER A 148 -5.16 5.73 -0.39
N TYR A 149 -3.99 5.18 -0.71
CA TYR A 149 -3.80 4.37 -1.91
C TYR A 149 -4.51 3.00 -1.80
N SER A 150 -4.66 2.47 -0.58
CA SER A 150 -5.32 1.19 -0.33
C SER A 150 -6.78 1.14 -0.80
N PHE A 151 -7.53 2.25 -0.67
CA PHE A 151 -8.91 2.34 -1.16
C PHE A 151 -9.06 2.09 -2.68
N THR A 152 -7.97 2.12 -3.45
CA THR A 152 -8.01 1.85 -4.89
C THR A 152 -7.93 0.35 -5.25
N LEU A 153 -7.51 -0.51 -4.31
CA LEU A 153 -7.36 -1.95 -4.51
C LEU A 153 -8.69 -2.70 -4.71
N PRO A 154 -9.71 -2.53 -3.85
CA PRO A 154 -10.95 -3.31 -3.94
C PRO A 154 -11.64 -3.11 -5.29
N ASN A 155 -11.64 -1.88 -5.79
CA ASN A 155 -12.20 -1.52 -7.09
C ASN A 155 -11.48 -2.21 -8.26
N SER A 156 -10.15 -2.35 -8.18
CA SER A 156 -9.39 -3.06 -9.20
C SER A 156 -9.69 -4.55 -9.21
N LEU A 157 -9.82 -5.16 -8.03
CA LEU A 157 -10.17 -6.56 -7.86
C LEU A 157 -11.57 -6.89 -8.37
N PHE A 158 -12.56 -6.10 -7.94
CA PHE A 158 -13.94 -6.27 -8.37
C PHE A 158 -14.04 -6.24 -9.90
N LYS A 159 -13.31 -5.32 -10.55
CA LYS A 159 -13.25 -5.25 -12.01
C LYS A 159 -12.64 -6.52 -12.63
N ILE A 160 -11.59 -7.08 -12.04
CA ILE A 160 -10.98 -8.32 -12.54
C ILE A 160 -11.95 -9.49 -12.40
N GLN A 161 -12.60 -9.63 -11.25
CA GLN A 161 -13.60 -10.69 -11.05
C GLN A 161 -14.80 -10.53 -11.99
N LYS A 162 -15.33 -9.32 -12.17
CA LYS A 162 -16.41 -9.05 -13.12
C LYS A 162 -16.04 -9.47 -14.54
N GLN A 163 -14.82 -9.12 -14.98
CA GLN A 163 -14.32 -9.52 -16.29
C GLN A 163 -14.18 -11.04 -16.45
N ARG A 164 -13.86 -11.76 -15.39
CA ARG A 164 -13.82 -13.24 -15.41
C ARG A 164 -15.22 -13.82 -15.57
N VAL A 165 -16.16 -13.35 -14.75
CA VAL A 165 -17.56 -13.80 -14.81
C VAL A 165 -18.17 -13.51 -16.18
N GLU A 166 -17.97 -12.30 -16.73
CA GLU A 166 -18.45 -11.94 -18.07
C GLU A 166 -17.87 -12.84 -19.17
N LYS A 167 -16.57 -13.18 -19.11
CA LYS A 167 -15.94 -14.08 -20.06
C LYS A 167 -16.45 -15.51 -19.98
N GLU A 168 -16.69 -16.01 -18.77
CA GLU A 168 -17.23 -17.34 -18.56
C GLU A 168 -18.67 -17.43 -19.08
N ILE A 169 -19.50 -16.41 -18.82
CA ILE A 169 -20.86 -16.34 -19.38
C ILE A 169 -20.83 -16.31 -20.90
N GLU A 170 -19.94 -15.50 -21.50
CA GLU A 170 -19.81 -15.40 -22.95
C GLU A 170 -19.38 -16.73 -23.58
N LYS A 171 -18.43 -17.43 -22.95
CA LYS A 171 -18.01 -18.76 -23.39
C LYS A 171 -19.17 -19.75 -23.38
N ARG A 172 -19.96 -19.77 -22.31
CA ARG A 172 -21.15 -20.64 -22.22
C ARG A 172 -22.21 -20.31 -23.27
N ARG A 173 -22.44 -19.02 -23.55
CA ARG A 173 -23.36 -18.59 -24.62
C ARG A 173 -22.93 -19.08 -26.00
N GLN A 174 -21.63 -19.08 -26.27
CA GLN A 174 -21.06 -19.61 -27.50
C GLN A 174 -21.20 -21.14 -27.58
N ASP A 175 -20.95 -21.85 -26.48
CA ASP A 175 -21.11 -23.31 -26.39
C ASP A 175 -22.59 -23.73 -26.56
N ASP A 176 -23.54 -22.92 -26.07
CA ASP A 176 -24.99 -23.15 -26.18
C ASP A 176 -25.59 -22.67 -27.53
N ASN A 177 -24.77 -22.17 -28.47
CA ASN A 177 -25.21 -21.63 -29.77
C ASN A 177 -26.27 -20.51 -29.70
N ILE A 178 -26.36 -19.80 -28.57
CA ILE A 178 -27.26 -18.66 -28.40
C ILE A 178 -26.48 -17.38 -28.75
N SER A 179 -26.23 -17.16 -30.04
CA SER A 179 -25.74 -15.86 -30.51
C SER A 179 -26.92 -14.90 -30.64
N SER A 180 -26.97 -13.85 -29.81
CA SER A 180 -27.76 -12.64 -30.10
C SER A 180 -26.87 -11.54 -30.64
#